data_AF-A0A136LT67-F1
#
_entry.id   AF-A0A136LT67-F1
#
_cell.length_a   1.000
_cell.length_b   1.000
_cell.length_c   1.000
_cell.angle_alpha   90.00
_cell.angle_beta   90.00
_cell.angle_gamma   90.00
#
_symmetry.space_group_name_H-M   'P 1'
#
loop_
_entity.id
_entity.type
_entity.pdbx_description
1 polymer ?
#
loop_
_entity_poly.entity_id
_entity_poly.type
_entity_poly.pdbx_seq_one_letter_code
_entity_poly.pdbx_strand_id
1 'polypeptide(L)' 'MYLNTNPTDQMMYIVAGDLNTIYQTTHAGTRAASFRSLDDSQFNDLADVAVDSNKDLIYAVSGSTIFAFDRQQ' A
#
# COMPACT_ATOMS: atom_id res chain seq x y z
N MET A 1 8.88 -0.34 -1.51
CA MET A 1 8.27 0.04 -2.80
C MET A 1 7.93 -1.23 -3.53
N TYR A 2 6.69 -1.39 -3.99
CA TYR A 2 6.22 -2.61 -4.64
C TYR A 2 5.72 -2.30 -6.06
N LEU A 3 6.18 -3.10 -7.02
CA LEU A 3 5.70 -3.09 -8.39
C LEU A 3 4.77 -4.29 -8.57
N ASN A 4 3.51 -4.02 -8.87
CA ASN A 4 2.57 -5.10 -9.12
C ASN A 4 2.93 -5.83 -10.41
N THR A 5 3.06 -7.14 -10.33
CA THR A 5 3.44 -8.00 -11.46
C THR A 5 2.23 -8.58 -12.20
N ASN A 6 1.01 -8.29 -11.74
CA ASN A 6 -0.19 -8.70 -12.45
C ASN A 6 -0.34 -7.88 -13.74
N PRO A 7 -0.40 -8.52 -14.93
CA PRO A 7 -0.46 -7.82 -16.21
C PRO A 7 -1.70 -6.93 -16.39
N THR A 8 -2.79 -7.20 -15.66
CA THR A 8 -4.02 -6.40 -15.71
C THR A 8 -4.06 -5.28 -14.67
N ASP A 9 -3.04 -5.17 -13.82
CA ASP A 9 -3.01 -4.26 -12.68
C ASP A 9 -1.64 -3.60 -12.57
N GLN A 10 -1.39 -2.66 -13.50
CA GLN A 10 -0.12 -1.97 -13.69
C GLN A 10 0.00 -0.76 -12.76
N MET A 11 0.00 -1.03 -11.46
CA MET A 11 0.08 -0.04 -10.39
C MET A 11 1.37 -0.20 -9.59
N MET A 12 1.93 0.93 -9.17
CA MET A 12 3.02 1.01 -8.21
C MET A 12 2.48 1.39 -6.84
N TYR A 13 3.07 0.81 -5.81
CA TYR A 13 2.75 1.10 -4.42
C TYR A 13 4.00 1.63 -3.71
N ILE A 14 3.87 2.83 -3.18
CA ILE A 14 4.97 3.60 -2.58
C ILE A 14 4.68 3.76 -1.11
N VAL A 15 5.60 3.29 -0.27
CA VAL A 15 5.57 3.52 1.17
C VAL A 15 6.19 4.88 1.46
N ALA A 16 5.39 5.79 2.01
CA ALA A 16 5.83 7.06 2.56
C ALA A 16 5.76 6.95 4.09
N GLY A 17 6.81 6.39 4.69
CA GLY A 17 6.85 6.09 6.13
C GLY A 17 6.80 7.34 7.00
N ASP A 18 7.37 8.45 6.55
CA ASP A 18 7.29 9.77 7.21
C ASP A 18 5.87 10.35 7.23
N LEU A 19 5.03 9.93 6.29
CA LEU A 19 3.64 10.34 6.17
C LEU A 19 2.66 9.26 6.63
N ASN A 20 3.16 8.13 7.19
CA ASN A 20 2.35 6.99 7.62
C ASN A 20 1.33 6.56 6.54
N THR A 21 1.73 6.61 5.26
CA THR A 21 0.81 6.44 4.13
C THR A 21 1.43 5.57 3.04
N ILE A 22 0.60 4.73 2.43
CA ILE A 22 0.92 4.01 1.20
C ILE A 22 0.21 4.72 0.05
N TYR A 23 0.96 5.15 -0.97
CA TYR A 23 0.40 5.72 -2.19
C TYR A 23 0.32 4.68 -3.30
N GLN A 24 -0.81 4.64 -3.99
CA GLN A 24 -0.96 3.89 -5.23
C GLN A 24 -0.89 4.85 -6.41
N THR A 25 -0.01 4.54 -7.35
CA THR A 25 0.18 5.34 -8.56
C THR A 25 0.18 4.46 -9.80
N THR A 26 -0.24 5.01 -10.94
CA THR A 26 0.00 4.35 -12.23
C THR A 26 1.49 4.37 -12.54
N HIS A 27 1.95 3.51 -13.47
CA HIS A 27 3.34 3.55 -13.95
C HIS A 27 3.72 4.91 -14.57
N ALA A 28 2.73 5.68 -15.05
CA ALA A 28 2.91 7.04 -15.55
C ALA A 28 2.97 8.11 -14.44
N GLY A 29 2.86 7.72 -13.16
CA GLY A 29 2.97 8.62 -12.01
C GLY A 29 1.67 9.31 -11.59
N THR A 30 0.51 8.93 -12.16
CA THR A 30 -0.78 9.46 -11.72
C THR A 30 -1.18 8.83 -10.39
N ARG A 31 -1.49 9.62 -9.37
CA ARG A 31 -2.00 9.12 -8.09
C ARG A 31 -3.42 8.58 -8.26
N ALA A 32 -3.63 7.32 -7.88
CA ALA A 32 -4.93 6.65 -7.93
C ALA A 32 -5.60 6.62 -6.54
N ALA A 33 -4.86 6.22 -5.50
CA ALA A 33 -5.39 6.07 -4.16
C ALA A 33 -4.31 6.26 -3.08
N SER A 34 -4.74 6.25 -1.81
CA SER A 34 -3.86 6.20 -0.65
C SER A 34 -4.46 5.35 0.46
N PHE A 35 -3.62 4.59 1.13
CA PHE A 35 -3.99 3.69 2.21
C PHE A 35 -3.25 4.10 3.49
N ARG A 36 -3.99 4.19 4.59
CA ARG A 36 -3.50 4.52 5.93
C ARG A 36 -4.33 3.77 6.98
N SER A 37 -3.77 3.57 8.16
CA SER A 37 -4.58 3.14 9.30
C SER A 37 -5.54 4.26 9.74
N LEU A 38 -6.65 3.87 10.38
CA LEU A 38 -7.55 4.80 11.08
C LEU A 38 -6.89 5.38 12.34
N ASP A 39 -5.96 4.63 12.92
CA ASP A 39 -5.13 5.05 14.03
C ASP A 39 -3.70 5.22 13.52
N ASP A 40 -3.28 6.48 13.36
CA ASP A 40 -1.97 6.82 12.81
C ASP A 40 -0.81 6.23 13.62
N SER A 41 -1.01 5.98 14.92
CA SER A 41 0.02 5.39 15.77
C SER A 41 0.42 3.98 15.33
N GLN A 42 -0.47 3.28 14.65
CA GLN A 42 -0.24 1.92 14.16
C GLN A 42 0.66 1.88 12.91
N PHE A 43 0.79 2.99 12.20
CA PHE A 43 1.56 3.11 10.97
C PHE A 43 2.88 3.86 11.14
N ASN A 44 3.23 4.25 12.36
CA ASN A 44 4.47 4.98 12.67
C ASN A 44 5.76 4.29 12.21
N ASP A 45 5.75 2.95 12.16
CA ASP A 45 6.91 2.15 11.74
C ASP A 45 6.64 1.44 10.40
N LEU A 46 5.85 2.07 9.52
CA LEU A 46 5.51 1.54 8.19
C LEU A 46 6.77 1.35 7.34
N ALA A 47 7.08 0.10 7.03
CA ALA A 47 8.33 -0.29 6.39
C ALA A 47 8.13 -0.77 4.95
N ASP A 48 7.09 -1.57 4.69
CA ASP A 48 6.90 -2.15 3.36
C ASP A 48 5.45 -2.48 3.03
N VAL A 49 5.20 -2.74 1.75
CA VAL A 49 3.89 -3.08 1.20
C VAL A 49 3.99 -4.21 0.17
N ALA A 50 3.01 -5.11 0.18
CA ALA A 50 2.79 -6.10 -0.86
C ALA A 50 1.30 -6.13 -1.26
N VAL A 51 1.00 -6.61 -2.47
CA VAL A 51 -0.37 -6.61 -2.99
C VAL A 51 -0.73 -7.97 -3.56
N ASP A 52 -1.88 -8.48 -3.16
CA ASP A 52 -2.53 -9.64 -3.76
C ASP A 52 -3.71 -9.17 -4.62
N SER A 53 -3.44 -8.95 -5.91
CA SER A 53 -4.47 -8.53 -6.86
C SER A 53 -5.58 -9.55 -7.07
N ASN A 54 -5.36 -10.84 -6.79
CA ASN A 54 -6.41 -11.84 -6.96
C ASN A 54 -7.46 -11.73 -5.85
N LYS A 55 -7.07 -11.22 -4.68
CA LYS A 55 -7.95 -11.03 -3.53
C LYS A 55 -8.34 -9.57 -3.31
N ASP A 56 -7.87 -8.64 -4.14
CA ASP A 56 -8.01 -7.20 -3.93
C ASP A 56 -7.54 -6.72 -2.55
N LEU A 57 -6.43 -7.29 -2.06
CA LEU A 57 -5.85 -6.96 -0.76
C LEU A 57 -4.47 -6.31 -0.86
N ILE A 58 -4.23 -5.35 0.04
CA ILE A 58 -2.91 -4.76 0.30
C ILE A 58 -2.46 -5.22 1.68
N TYR A 59 -1.22 -5.69 1.75
CA TYR A 59 -0.55 -6.02 3.00
C TYR A 59 0.51 -4.98 3.30
N ALA A 60 0.51 -4.46 4.52
CA ALA A 60 1.47 -3.46 4.98
C ALA A 60 2.18 -3.96 6.24
N VAL A 61 3.50 -3.85 6.28
CA VAL A 61 4.29 -4.16 7.48
C VAL A 61 4.58 -2.86 8.20
N SER A 62 4.13 -2.75 9.45
CA SER A 62 4.48 -1.64 10.34
C SER A 62 4.96 -2.20 11.69
N GLY A 63 6.24 -1.98 11.99
CA GLY A 63 6.90 -2.55 13.16
C GLY A 63 6.82 -4.08 13.19
N SER A 64 6.09 -4.62 14.16
CA SER A 64 5.89 -6.08 14.35
C SER A 64 4.52 -6.58 13.87
N THR A 65 3.75 -5.72 13.20
CA THR A 65 2.38 -6.01 12.80
C THR A 65 2.24 -6.00 11.27
N ILE A 66 1.47 -6.96 10.75
CA ILE A 66 1.03 -6.98 9.36
C ILE A 66 -0.43 -6.54 9.33
N PHE A 67 -0.71 -5.49 8.56
CA PHE A 67 -2.06 -5.00 8.30
C PHE A 67 -2.53 -5.46 6.93
N ALA A 68 -3.83 -5.69 6.79
CA ALA A 68 -4.48 -6.00 5.53
C ALA A 68 -5.59 -4.98 5.25
N PHE A 69 -5.62 -4.45 4.03
CA PHE A 69 -6.63 -3.48 3.57
C PHE A 69 -7.28 -3.98 2.30
N ASP A 70 -8.59 -3.79 2.20
CA ASP A 70 -9.28 -3.92 0.92
C ASP A 70 -8.92 -2.76 0.00
N ARG A 71 -8.70 -3.05 -1.28
CA ARG A 71 -8.37 -2.04 -2.30
C ARG A 71 -9.56 -1.22 -2.77
N GLN A 72 -10.78 -1.68 -2.50
CA GLN A 72 -12.02 -1.06 -2.98
C GLN A 72 -12.64 -0.05 -2.01
N GLN A 73 -11.89 0.42 -1.01
CA GLN A 73 -12.36 1.50 -0.12
C GLN A 73 -12.29 2.87 -0.78
#